data_AF-A0A450ZWR8-F1
#
_entry.id   AF-A0A450ZWR8-F1
#
_cell.length_a   1.000
_cell.length_b   1.000
_cell.length_c   1.000
_cell.angle_alpha   90.00
_cell.angle_beta   90.00
_cell.angle_gamma   90.00
#
_symmetry.space_group_name_H-M   'P 1'
#
loop_
_entity.id
_entity.type
_entity.pdbx_description
1 polymer ?
#
loop_
_entity_poly.entity_id
_entity_poly.type
_entity_poly.pdbx_seq_one_letter_code
_entity_poly.pdbx_strand_id
1 'polypeptide(L)'
;MDIKLTEQERIKVFDGQDIFGIMRKILLREEQIDQDKEHFWMVGLDVSRRLLFIELVVIGGTYTANIKPAETFRVAVWKNAVSVVLVHNHPGGEVRPSDADKDTTDHLIQAGRLLNIHVVDHLIIASETFFSFEISGLMEELRKSLKYVPPYEIAERLKETRQEALDEGMERGMRKGIREGKIRGKEEGIEEGEARGIEKGENKGRKEKAIEIARALLIKGMDISEISEISGLSEQEIRELSTPSD
;
A
#
# COMPACT_ATOMS: atom_id res chain seq x y z
N MET A 1 30.72 4.43 41.94
CA MET A 1 30.46 3.00 42.21
C MET A 1 29.42 2.57 41.18
N ASP A 2 29.83 1.89 40.11
CA ASP A 2 28.90 1.44 39.06
C ASP A 2 28.18 0.19 39.54
N ILE A 3 26.93 0.34 39.98
CA ILE A 3 26.05 -0.79 40.24
C ILE A 3 25.49 -1.25 38.89
N LYS A 4 26.05 -2.33 38.34
CA LYS A 4 25.50 -2.99 37.14
C LYS A 4 24.28 -3.81 37.55
N LEU A 5 23.09 -3.32 37.23
CA LEU A 5 21.85 -4.09 37.31
C LEU A 5 21.95 -5.33 36.39
N THR A 6 21.57 -6.49 36.91
CA THR A 6 21.47 -7.73 36.12
C THR A 6 20.31 -7.66 35.12
N GLU A 7 20.33 -8.48 34.07
CA GLU A 7 19.27 -8.52 33.06
C GLU A 7 17.87 -8.86 33.63
N GLN A 8 17.82 -9.58 34.75
CA GLN A 8 16.59 -9.96 35.45
C GLN A 8 16.06 -8.84 36.35
N GLU A 9 16.92 -7.89 36.74
CA GLU A 9 16.55 -6.74 37.57
C GLU A 9 16.09 -5.53 36.75
N ARG A 10 16.19 -5.57 35.41
CA ARG A 10 15.70 -4.51 34.54
C ARG A 10 14.21 -4.65 34.30
N ILE A 11 13.46 -3.61 34.65
CA ILE A 11 12.01 -3.54 34.49
C ILE A 11 11.67 -3.70 33.00
N LYS A 12 10.88 -4.72 32.67
CA LYS A 12 10.36 -4.92 31.32
C LYS A 12 9.11 -4.07 31.13
N VAL A 13 9.03 -3.39 29.99
CA VAL A 13 7.94 -2.49 29.62
C VAL A 13 7.15 -3.12 28.47
N PHE A 14 5.87 -3.32 28.66
CA PHE A 14 4.98 -3.86 27.64
C PHE A 14 4.29 -2.74 26.85
N ASP A 15 3.79 -1.73 27.56
CA ASP A 15 3.01 -0.63 27.01
C ASP A 15 3.18 0.70 27.79
N GLY A 16 2.40 1.71 27.43
CA GLY A 16 2.40 3.02 28.09
C GLY A 16 1.90 2.98 29.55
N GLN A 17 1.09 1.99 29.94
CA GLN A 17 0.59 1.86 31.32
C GLN A 17 1.74 1.53 32.28
N ASP A 18 2.66 0.67 31.87
CA ASP A 18 3.86 0.36 32.66
C ASP A 18 4.73 1.60 32.89
N ILE A 19 4.98 2.36 31.82
CA ILE A 19 5.73 3.62 31.91
C ILE A 19 5.01 4.63 32.80
N PHE A 20 3.70 4.81 32.62
CA PHE A 20 2.89 5.66 33.47
C PHE A 20 3.01 5.27 34.96
N GLY A 21 2.92 3.97 35.28
CA GLY A 21 3.05 3.49 36.65
C GLY A 21 4.41 3.79 37.29
N ILE A 22 5.49 3.79 36.51
CA ILE A 22 6.83 4.17 36.96
C ILE A 22 6.91 5.70 37.12
N MET A 23 6.52 6.45 36.09
CA MET A 23 6.66 7.90 36.03
C MET A 23 5.75 8.62 37.03
N ARG A 24 4.55 8.10 37.29
CA ARG A 24 3.66 8.58 38.35
C ARG A 24 4.34 8.54 39.72
N LYS A 25 5.05 7.46 40.04
CA LYS A 25 5.79 7.35 41.30
C LYS A 25 6.94 8.35 41.40
N ILE A 26 7.56 8.68 40.27
CA ILE A 26 8.60 9.71 40.20
C ILE A 26 7.97 11.09 40.44
N LEU A 27 6.93 11.43 39.68
CA LEU A 27 6.23 12.70 39.78
C LEU A 27 5.70 12.98 41.21
N LEU A 28 5.10 11.97 41.85
CA LEU A 28 4.54 12.11 43.22
C LEU A 28 5.60 12.18 44.33
N ARG A 29 6.87 11.90 44.03
CA ARG A 29 7.97 12.00 45.00
C ARG A 29 8.69 13.35 44.96
N GLU A 30 8.46 14.15 43.93
CA GLU A 30 9.05 15.50 43.81
C GLU A 30 8.52 16.43 44.91
N GLU A 31 9.34 17.40 45.31
CA GLU A 31 8.91 18.45 46.23
C GLU A 31 7.74 19.25 45.63
N GLN A 32 6.86 19.77 46.50
CA GLN A 32 5.62 20.42 46.04
C GLN A 32 5.88 21.61 45.09
N ILE A 33 7.00 22.32 45.26
CA ILE A 33 7.42 23.42 44.38
C ILE A 33 7.80 22.93 42.97
N ASP A 34 8.34 21.72 42.87
CA ASP A 34 8.72 21.13 41.59
C ASP A 34 7.53 20.45 40.91
N GLN A 35 6.52 19.96 41.65
CA GLN A 35 5.27 19.44 41.06
C GLN A 35 4.50 20.49 40.24
N ASP A 36 4.63 21.77 40.60
CA ASP A 36 4.06 22.89 39.84
C ASP A 36 4.84 23.23 38.57
N LYS A 37 5.96 22.54 38.32
CA LYS A 37 6.75 22.68 37.11
C LYS A 37 6.41 21.61 36.09
N GLU A 38 6.54 22.06 34.87
CA GLU A 38 6.39 21.28 33.67
C GLU A 38 7.73 20.58 33.39
N HIS A 39 7.73 19.25 33.32
CA HIS A 39 8.93 18.43 33.13
C HIS A 39 8.82 17.62 31.85
N PHE A 40 9.94 17.42 31.17
CA PHE A 40 10.03 16.55 30.00
C PHE A 40 11.10 15.50 30.22
N TRP A 41 10.71 14.23 30.16
CA TRP A 41 11.58 13.09 30.30
C TRP A 41 11.71 12.30 29.00
N MET A 42 12.85 11.62 28.87
CA MET A 42 13.06 10.57 27.91
C MET A 42 13.33 9.25 28.64
N VAL A 43 12.56 8.23 28.27
CA VAL A 43 12.70 6.88 28.79
C VAL A 43 13.32 6.01 27.72
N GLY A 44 14.52 5.49 27.95
CA GLY A 44 15.23 4.63 26.98
C GLY A 44 14.94 3.15 27.20
N LEU A 45 14.73 2.42 26.10
CA LEU A 45 14.46 0.97 26.10
C LEU A 45 15.48 0.23 25.21
N ASP A 46 15.83 -0.99 25.64
CA ASP A 46 16.61 -1.93 24.83
C ASP A 46 15.74 -2.73 23.84
N VAL A 47 16.38 -3.58 23.03
CA VAL A 47 15.72 -4.45 22.03
C VAL A 47 14.68 -5.41 22.62
N SER A 48 14.77 -5.71 23.92
CA SER A 48 13.84 -6.57 24.66
C SER A 48 12.78 -5.76 25.43
N ARG A 49 12.67 -4.45 25.13
CA ARG A 49 11.82 -3.47 25.82
C ARG A 49 12.10 -3.39 27.32
N ARG A 50 13.35 -3.55 27.73
CA ARG A 50 13.77 -3.35 29.12
C ARG A 50 14.22 -1.92 29.32
N LEU A 51 13.83 -1.34 30.45
CA LEU A 51 14.19 0.01 30.85
C LEU A 51 15.72 0.14 30.99
N LEU A 52 16.30 1.08 30.25
CA LEU A 52 17.73 1.43 30.30
C LEU A 52 17.98 2.65 31.17
N PHE A 53 17.15 3.68 31.04
CA PHE A 53 17.26 4.93 31.78
C PHE A 53 15.94 5.71 31.75
N ILE A 54 15.80 6.64 32.69
CA ILE A 54 14.82 7.72 32.69
C ILE A 54 15.63 9.00 32.88
N GLU A 55 15.63 9.88 31.89
CA GLU A 55 16.41 11.12 31.90
C GLU A 55 15.44 12.30 31.91
N LEU A 56 15.59 13.22 32.87
CA LEU A 56 14.94 14.52 32.85
C LEU A 56 15.69 15.42 31.86
N VAL A 57 15.05 15.76 30.74
CA VAL A 57 15.66 16.56 29.67
C VAL A 57 15.47 18.05 29.93
N VAL A 58 14.26 18.45 30.34
CA VAL A 58 13.89 19.85 30.58
C VAL A 58 12.98 19.95 31.80
N ILE A 59 13.16 21.01 32.59
CA ILE A 59 12.27 21.42 33.68
C ILE A 59 12.00 22.94 33.54
N GLY A 60 10.74 23.36 33.55
CA GLY A 60 10.31 24.76 33.36
C GLY A 60 9.53 25.01 32.06
N GLY A 61 8.82 26.15 31.99
CA GLY A 61 7.60 26.37 31.18
C GLY A 61 7.65 26.27 29.64
N THR A 62 6.49 26.60 29.05
CA THR A 62 5.97 26.26 27.70
C THR A 62 7.00 25.73 26.69
N TYR A 63 6.94 24.42 26.46
CA TYR A 63 7.90 23.54 25.78
C TYR A 63 8.43 23.92 24.38
N THR A 64 7.85 24.89 23.67
CA THR A 64 8.09 25.03 22.22
C THR A 64 9.49 25.48 21.82
N ALA A 65 10.23 26.18 22.68
CA ALA A 65 11.49 26.83 22.27
C ALA A 65 12.77 26.08 22.70
N ASN A 66 12.68 25.09 23.59
CA ASN A 66 13.87 24.61 24.31
C ASN A 66 14.25 23.13 24.07
N ILE A 67 13.38 22.28 23.53
CA ILE A 67 13.72 20.86 23.32
C ILE A 67 14.47 20.69 22.00
N LYS A 68 15.79 20.50 22.10
CA LYS A 68 16.66 20.26 20.94
C LYS A 68 16.97 18.76 20.81
N PRO A 69 16.72 18.13 19.65
CA PRO A 69 16.92 16.69 19.50
C PRO A 69 18.31 16.19 19.88
N ALA A 70 19.37 16.94 19.57
CA ALA A 70 20.75 16.56 19.92
C ALA A 70 20.97 16.44 21.44
N GLU A 71 20.32 17.30 22.24
CA GLU A 71 20.39 17.26 23.70
C GLU A 71 19.51 16.12 24.23
N THR A 72 18.29 15.99 23.70
CA THR A 72 17.31 14.97 24.10
C THR A 72 17.82 13.55 23.86
N PHE A 73 18.42 13.27 22.70
CA PHE A 73 18.89 11.92 22.34
C PHE A 73 20.30 11.59 22.88
N ARG A 74 20.99 12.53 23.54
CA ARG A 74 22.38 12.33 24.02
C ARG A 74 22.52 11.08 24.89
N VAL A 75 21.62 10.90 25.86
CA VAL A 75 21.64 9.74 26.77
C VAL A 75 21.19 8.48 26.05
N ALA A 76 20.21 8.59 25.13
CA ALA A 76 19.75 7.47 24.32
C ALA A 76 20.89 6.85 23.49
N VAL A 77 21.67 7.69 22.82
CA VAL A 77 22.84 7.27 22.05
C VAL A 77 23.90 6.65 22.96
N TRP A 78 24.26 7.31 24.07
CA TRP A 78 25.26 6.78 25.00
C TRP A 78 24.85 5.40 25.57
N LYS A 79 23.59 5.25 25.96
CA LYS A 79 23.09 4.02 26.57
C LYS A 79 22.71 2.94 25.55
N ASN A 80 22.93 3.16 24.25
CA ASN A 80 22.54 2.27 23.16
C ASN A 80 21.05 1.89 23.20
N ALA A 81 20.19 2.87 23.48
CA ALA A 81 18.74 2.66 23.38
C ALA A 81 18.36 2.48 21.91
N VAL A 82 17.49 1.49 21.65
CA VAL A 82 16.94 1.27 20.30
C VAL A 82 15.59 1.94 20.12
N SER A 83 14.93 2.26 21.23
CA SER A 83 13.67 2.99 21.25
C SER A 83 13.57 3.83 22.52
N VAL A 84 12.76 4.88 22.43
CA VAL A 84 12.51 5.81 23.52
C VAL A 84 11.01 6.12 23.65
N VAL A 85 10.57 6.35 24.87
CA VAL A 85 9.25 6.92 25.17
C VAL A 85 9.47 8.34 25.69
N LEU A 86 8.76 9.30 25.11
CA LEU A 86 8.74 10.67 25.61
C LEU A 86 7.69 10.74 26.71
N VAL A 87 7.96 11.48 27.78
CA VAL A 87 6.99 11.65 28.87
C VAL A 87 7.03 13.10 29.33
N HIS A 88 5.88 13.70 29.54
CA HIS A 88 5.82 15.03 30.15
C HIS A 88 4.58 15.19 31.02
N ASN A 89 4.60 16.13 31.96
CA ASN A 89 3.46 16.43 32.82
C ASN A 89 2.96 17.86 32.55
N HIS A 90 1.64 18.06 32.62
CA HIS A 90 1.08 19.41 32.75
C HIS A 90 0.78 19.67 34.23
N PRO A 91 1.32 20.74 34.84
CA PRO A 91 1.05 21.08 36.24
C PRO A 91 -0.45 21.22 36.56
N GLY A 92 -1.25 21.69 35.59
CA GLY A 92 -2.71 21.81 35.73
C GLY A 92 -3.47 20.48 35.74
N GLY A 93 -2.80 19.35 35.51
CA GLY A 93 -3.39 18.01 35.54
C GLY A 93 -4.24 17.62 34.31
N GLU A 94 -4.41 18.52 33.34
CA GLU A 94 -4.96 18.17 32.02
C GLU A 94 -3.94 17.31 31.26
N VAL A 95 -4.39 16.28 30.55
CA VAL A 95 -3.50 15.40 29.76
C VAL A 95 -3.72 15.56 28.26
N ARG A 96 -4.41 16.62 27.85
CA ARG A 96 -4.70 16.88 26.44
C ARG A 96 -3.46 17.45 25.75
N PRO A 97 -3.04 16.90 24.61
CA PRO A 97 -1.88 17.43 23.90
C PRO A 97 -2.17 18.80 23.29
N SER A 98 -1.27 19.74 23.54
CA SER A 98 -1.20 21.01 22.86
C SER A 98 -0.57 20.86 21.46
N ASP A 99 -0.67 21.89 20.61
CA ASP A 99 0.01 21.85 19.31
C ASP A 99 1.53 21.92 19.43
N ALA A 100 2.03 22.50 20.53
CA ALA A 100 3.43 22.48 20.91
C ALA A 100 3.95 21.06 21.17
N ASP A 101 3.15 20.26 21.87
CA ASP A 101 3.48 18.87 22.18
C ASP A 101 3.57 18.05 20.90
N LYS A 102 2.57 18.20 20.01
CA LYS A 102 2.56 17.51 18.71
C LYS A 102 3.75 17.90 17.85
N ASP A 103 4.08 19.20 17.79
CA ASP A 103 5.21 19.70 17.01
C ASP A 103 6.56 19.17 17.51
N THR A 104 6.76 19.21 18.83
CA THR A 104 7.95 18.65 19.48
C THR A 104 8.06 17.15 19.22
N THR A 105 6.94 16.44 19.32
CA THR A 105 6.87 14.99 19.08
C THR A 105 7.24 14.66 17.64
N ASP A 106 6.69 15.37 16.66
CA ASP A 106 7.04 15.21 15.24
C ASP A 106 8.55 15.41 15.02
N HIS A 107 9.10 16.51 15.53
CA HIS A 107 10.53 16.80 15.38
C HIS A 107 11.41 15.69 15.97
N LEU A 108 11.06 15.18 17.16
CA LEU A 108 11.79 14.09 17.80
C LEU A 108 11.59 12.74 17.11
N ILE A 109 10.42 12.46 16.51
CA ILE A 109 10.19 11.28 15.67
C ILE A 109 11.15 11.30 14.48
N GLN A 110 11.21 12.42 13.73
CA GLN A 110 12.08 12.51 12.56
C GLN A 110 13.57 12.45 12.94
N ALA A 111 13.97 13.11 14.05
CA ALA A 111 15.34 13.03 14.54
C ALA A 111 15.71 11.60 15.00
N GLY A 112 14.81 10.92 15.71
CA GLY A 112 14.99 9.54 16.14
C GLY A 112 15.15 8.59 14.95
N ARG A 113 14.38 8.80 13.86
CA ARG A 113 14.51 8.05 12.61
C ARG A 113 15.93 8.18 12.02
N LEU A 114 16.49 9.39 11.97
CA LEU A 114 17.87 9.61 11.49
C LEU A 114 18.92 8.94 12.38
N LEU A 115 18.67 8.86 13.69
CA LEU A 115 19.56 8.22 14.66
C LEU A 115 19.37 6.70 14.77
N ASN A 116 18.38 6.11 14.07
CA ASN A 116 17.91 4.74 14.27
C ASN A 116 17.49 4.45 15.73
N ILE A 117 16.86 5.42 16.39
CA ILE A 117 16.28 5.30 17.73
C ILE A 117 14.80 5.65 17.64
N HIS A 118 13.94 4.64 17.75
CA HIS A 118 12.51 4.84 17.51
C HIS A 118 11.83 5.54 18.69
N VAL A 119 11.16 6.67 18.42
CA VAL A 119 10.19 7.23 19.36
C VAL A 119 8.90 6.40 19.27
N VAL A 120 8.67 5.56 20.27
CA VAL A 120 7.58 4.56 20.23
C VAL A 120 6.27 5.07 20.82
N ASP A 121 6.34 6.01 21.76
CA ASP A 121 5.16 6.68 22.31
C ASP A 121 5.55 8.05 22.91
N HIS A 122 4.55 8.88 23.15
CA HIS A 122 4.64 10.09 23.94
C HIS A 122 3.50 10.11 24.95
N LEU A 123 3.85 10.14 26.24
CA LEU A 123 2.89 10.17 27.33
C LEU A 123 2.77 11.58 27.92
N ILE A 124 1.55 12.07 28.07
CA ILE A 124 1.23 13.23 28.92
C ILE A 124 0.64 12.68 30.21
N ILE A 125 1.31 12.88 31.33
CA ILE A 125 0.93 12.27 32.62
C ILE A 125 0.39 13.30 33.60
N ALA A 126 -0.56 12.87 34.42
CA ALA A 126 -1.06 13.54 35.60
C ALA A 126 -1.11 12.56 36.78
N SER A 127 -1.51 13.01 37.96
CA SER A 127 -1.46 12.18 39.18
C SER A 127 -2.24 10.88 39.08
N GLU A 128 -3.38 10.84 38.37
CA GLU A 128 -4.26 9.67 38.31
C GLU A 128 -4.53 9.17 36.88
N THR A 129 -4.05 9.89 35.86
CA THR A 129 -4.36 9.58 34.46
C THR A 129 -3.20 9.96 33.56
N PHE A 130 -3.23 9.46 32.33
CA PHE A 130 -2.32 9.83 31.28
C PHE A 130 -3.00 9.79 29.91
N PHE A 131 -2.37 10.45 28.96
CA PHE A 131 -2.67 10.36 27.54
C PHE A 131 -1.48 9.72 26.83
N SER A 132 -1.74 8.79 25.92
CA SER A 132 -0.73 8.16 25.06
C SER A 132 -1.00 8.54 23.62
N PHE A 133 0.00 9.11 22.95
CA PHE A 133 -0.09 9.44 21.53
C PHE A 133 -0.21 8.19 20.66
N GLU A 134 0.39 7.08 21.09
CA GLU A 134 0.29 5.80 20.36
C GLU A 134 -1.14 5.25 20.45
N ILE A 135 -1.72 5.18 21.66
CA ILE A 135 -3.10 4.71 21.86
C ILE A 135 -4.11 5.62 21.15
N SER A 136 -3.87 6.93 21.13
CA SER A 136 -4.78 7.88 20.47
C SER A 136 -4.65 7.87 18.93
N GLY A 137 -3.64 7.21 18.37
CA GLY A 137 -3.33 7.23 16.94
C GLY A 137 -2.54 8.46 16.46
N LEU A 138 -2.19 9.40 17.33
CA LEU A 138 -1.44 10.61 16.96
C LEU A 138 -0.01 10.26 16.52
N MET A 139 0.61 9.22 17.08
CA MET A 139 1.93 8.77 16.63
C MET A 139 1.94 8.42 15.14
N GLU A 140 0.89 7.76 14.64
CA GLU A 140 0.80 7.35 13.24
C GLU A 140 0.62 8.53 12.29
N GLU A 141 -0.12 9.56 12.73
CA GLU A 141 -0.25 10.82 11.98
C GLU A 141 1.09 11.56 11.92
N LEU A 142 1.79 11.69 13.06
CA LEU A 142 3.05 12.43 13.14
C LEU A 142 4.21 11.70 12.43
N ARG A 143 4.23 10.37 12.41
CA ARG A 143 5.21 9.59 11.62
C ARG A 143 5.12 9.88 10.12
N LYS A 144 3.95 10.29 9.62
CA LYS A 144 3.72 10.67 8.21
C LYS A 144 4.03 12.13 7.91
N SER A 145 4.27 12.94 8.93
CA SER A 145 4.63 14.36 8.75
C SER A 145 5.89 14.50 7.89
N LEU A 146 5.88 15.53 7.05
CA LEU A 146 7.04 15.93 6.24
C LEU A 146 7.73 17.19 6.81
N LYS A 147 7.22 17.77 7.91
CA LYS A 147 7.64 19.08 8.41
C LYS A 147 9.13 19.14 8.73
N TYR A 148 9.65 18.09 9.39
CA TYR A 148 11.05 17.99 9.81
C TYR A 148 11.84 16.95 8.98
N VAL A 149 11.31 16.51 7.85
CA VAL A 149 11.97 15.52 6.97
C VAL A 149 12.92 16.25 6.03
N PRO A 150 14.20 15.84 5.92
CA PRO A 150 15.14 16.43 4.97
C PRO A 150 14.64 16.33 3.52
N PRO A 151 14.84 17.35 2.66
CA PRO A 151 14.31 17.36 1.30
C PRO A 151 14.73 16.16 0.42
N TYR A 152 15.94 15.62 0.63
CA TYR A 152 16.42 14.46 -0.13
C TYR A 152 15.59 13.20 0.16
N GLU A 153 15.18 13.03 1.42
CA GLU A 153 14.37 11.89 1.84
C GLU A 153 12.93 12.02 1.34
N ILE A 154 12.38 13.24 1.31
CA ILE A 154 11.07 13.51 0.68
C ILE A 154 11.12 13.14 -0.81
N ALA A 155 12.18 13.56 -1.51
CA ALA A 155 12.35 13.26 -2.92
C ALA A 155 12.47 11.74 -3.19
N GLU A 156 13.10 11.00 -2.30
CA GLU A 156 13.20 9.54 -2.36
C GLU A 156 11.84 8.86 -2.15
N ARG A 157 11.12 9.21 -1.07
CA ARG A 157 9.75 8.70 -0.81
C ARG A 157 8.82 8.96 -2.00
N LEU A 158 8.89 10.15 -2.61
CA LEU A 158 8.08 10.48 -3.80
C LEU A 158 8.46 9.67 -5.05
N LYS A 159 9.74 9.30 -5.22
CA LYS A 159 10.16 8.43 -6.32
C LYS A 159 9.61 7.03 -6.15
N GLU A 160 9.69 6.48 -4.94
CA GLU A 160 9.15 5.16 -4.60
C GLU A 160 7.64 5.11 -4.84
N THR A 161 6.88 6.03 -4.25
CA THR A 161 5.43 6.10 -4.45
C THR A 161 5.05 6.30 -5.92
N ARG A 162 5.82 7.10 -6.67
CA ARG A 162 5.60 7.26 -8.11
C ARG A 162 5.84 5.96 -8.86
N GLN A 163 6.91 5.23 -8.53
CA GLN A 163 7.22 3.96 -9.17
C GLN A 163 6.12 2.92 -8.91
N GLU A 164 5.68 2.79 -7.65
CA GLU A 164 4.55 1.92 -7.28
C GLU A 164 3.28 2.27 -8.06
N ALA A 165 2.93 3.56 -8.13
CA ALA A 165 1.75 4.01 -8.88
C ALA A 165 1.86 3.73 -10.39
N LEU A 166 3.06 3.84 -10.97
CA LEU A 166 3.33 3.49 -12.36
C LEU A 166 3.18 1.99 -12.60
N ASP A 167 3.73 1.16 -11.72
CA ASP A 167 3.66 -0.30 -11.81
C ASP A 167 2.21 -0.79 -11.69
N GLU A 168 1.46 -0.28 -10.71
CA GLU A 168 0.03 -0.56 -10.56
C GLU A 168 -0.79 -0.09 -11.77
N GLY A 169 -0.45 1.07 -12.31
CA GLY A 169 -1.10 1.62 -13.50
C GLY A 169 -0.86 0.75 -14.72
N MET A 170 0.38 0.28 -14.91
CA MET A 170 0.77 -0.61 -15.99
C MET A 170 0.06 -1.96 -15.87
N GLU A 171 0.03 -2.56 -14.67
CA GLU A 171 -0.64 -3.84 -14.45
C GLU A 171 -2.15 -3.74 -14.70
N ARG A 172 -2.79 -2.67 -14.20
CA ARG A 172 -4.21 -2.40 -14.47
C ARG A 172 -4.47 -2.23 -15.96
N GLY A 173 -3.62 -1.47 -16.65
CA GLY A 173 -3.71 -1.25 -18.09
C GLY A 173 -3.57 -2.56 -18.88
N MET A 174 -2.59 -3.39 -18.55
CA MET A 174 -2.35 -4.68 -19.20
C MET A 174 -3.54 -5.63 -19.00
N ARG A 175 -4.03 -5.76 -17.76
CA ARG A 175 -5.21 -6.61 -17.45
C ARG A 175 -6.45 -6.16 -18.23
N LYS A 176 -6.68 -4.84 -18.30
CA LYS A 176 -7.79 -4.26 -19.07
C LYS A 176 -7.63 -4.56 -20.55
N GLY A 177 -6.45 -4.30 -21.12
CA GLY A 177 -6.16 -4.53 -22.54
C GLY A 177 -6.31 -5.99 -22.95
N ILE A 178 -5.81 -6.94 -22.15
CA ILE A 178 -5.99 -8.38 -22.41
C ILE A 178 -7.48 -8.76 -22.41
N ARG A 179 -8.25 -8.25 -21.45
CA ARG A 179 -9.69 -8.55 -21.34
C ARG A 179 -10.46 -7.99 -22.53
N GLU A 180 -10.27 -6.72 -22.84
CA GLU A 180 -10.92 -6.05 -23.97
C GLU A 180 -10.53 -6.68 -25.31
N GLY A 181 -9.23 -7.00 -25.48
CA GLY A 181 -8.74 -7.70 -26.67
C GLY A 181 -9.35 -9.10 -26.83
N LYS A 182 -9.52 -9.86 -25.74
CA LYS A 182 -10.19 -11.18 -25.78
C LYS A 182 -11.67 -11.08 -26.16
N ILE A 183 -12.38 -10.08 -25.62
CA ILE A 183 -13.81 -9.87 -25.92
C ILE A 183 -13.95 -9.48 -27.39
N ARG A 184 -13.25 -8.42 -27.81
CA ARG A 184 -13.32 -7.92 -29.18
C ARG A 184 -12.91 -8.96 -30.20
N GLY A 185 -11.78 -9.65 -29.97
CA GLY A 185 -11.32 -10.70 -30.89
C GLY A 185 -12.27 -11.91 -30.97
N LYS A 186 -13.02 -12.20 -29.90
CA LYS A 186 -14.06 -13.24 -29.93
C LYS A 186 -15.27 -12.76 -30.74
N GLU A 187 -15.72 -11.53 -30.55
CA GLU A 187 -16.85 -10.93 -31.29
C GLU A 187 -16.54 -10.84 -32.79
N GLU A 188 -15.41 -10.23 -33.15
CA GLU A 188 -14.93 -10.12 -34.53
C GLU A 188 -14.76 -11.50 -35.18
N GLY A 189 -14.21 -12.47 -34.43
CA GLY A 189 -14.03 -13.83 -34.92
C GLY A 189 -15.33 -14.60 -35.16
N ILE A 190 -16.35 -14.39 -34.33
CA ILE A 190 -17.69 -14.96 -34.55
C ILE A 190 -18.32 -14.34 -35.79
N GLU A 191 -18.31 -13.01 -35.89
CA GLU A 191 -18.90 -12.28 -37.01
C GLU A 191 -18.25 -12.64 -38.36
N GLU A 192 -16.92 -12.64 -38.44
CA GLU A 192 -16.21 -13.08 -39.65
C GLU A 192 -16.47 -14.56 -39.96
N GLY A 193 -16.54 -15.41 -38.94
CA GLY A 193 -16.80 -16.83 -39.08
C GLY A 193 -18.19 -17.12 -39.65
N GLU A 194 -19.20 -16.44 -39.12
CA GLU A 194 -20.59 -16.53 -39.60
C GLU A 194 -20.72 -16.03 -41.04
N ALA A 195 -20.16 -14.85 -41.34
CA ALA A 195 -20.21 -14.28 -42.70
C ALA A 195 -19.56 -15.22 -43.73
N ARG A 196 -18.35 -15.72 -43.45
CA ARG A 196 -17.67 -16.70 -44.32
C ARG A 196 -18.41 -18.03 -44.42
N GLY A 197 -19.06 -18.46 -43.33
CA GLY A 197 -19.85 -19.68 -43.27
C GLY A 197 -21.09 -19.60 -44.16
N ILE A 198 -21.84 -18.50 -44.08
CA ILE A 198 -23.02 -18.21 -44.90
C ILE A 198 -22.62 -18.17 -46.38
N GLU A 199 -21.60 -17.38 -46.74
CA GLU A 199 -21.14 -17.26 -48.12
C GLU A 199 -20.72 -18.61 -48.73
N LYS A 200 -19.91 -19.39 -48.00
CA LYS A 200 -19.51 -20.73 -48.43
C LYS A 200 -20.71 -21.68 -48.57
N GLY A 201 -21.64 -21.63 -47.62
CA GLY A 201 -22.85 -22.44 -47.63
C GLY A 201 -23.74 -22.14 -48.83
N GLU A 202 -24.00 -20.86 -49.12
CA GLU A 202 -24.78 -20.43 -50.27
C GLU A 202 -24.13 -20.80 -51.60
N ASN A 203 -22.81 -20.61 -51.72
CA ASN A 203 -22.08 -20.98 -52.93
C ASN A 203 -22.09 -22.49 -53.17
N LYS A 204 -21.88 -23.28 -52.10
CA LYS A 204 -21.93 -24.74 -52.19
C LYS A 204 -23.35 -25.22 -52.54
N GLY A 205 -24.38 -24.70 -51.88
CA GLY A 205 -25.78 -25.04 -52.15
C GLY A 205 -26.22 -24.65 -53.57
N ARG A 206 -25.82 -23.48 -54.06
CA ARG A 206 -26.05 -23.08 -55.47
C ARG A 206 -25.40 -24.07 -56.44
N LYS A 207 -24.15 -24.47 -56.18
CA LYS A 207 -23.43 -25.43 -57.02
C LYS A 207 -24.07 -26.82 -56.98
N GLU A 208 -24.44 -27.33 -55.81
CA GLU A 208 -25.13 -28.62 -55.65
C GLU A 208 -26.47 -28.64 -56.39
N LYS A 209 -27.28 -27.57 -56.27
CA LYS A 209 -28.55 -27.42 -56.99
C LYS A 209 -28.36 -27.36 -58.50
N ALA A 210 -27.34 -26.64 -58.97
CA ALA A 210 -27.02 -26.56 -60.40
C ALA A 210 -26.64 -27.94 -60.97
N ILE A 211 -25.87 -28.73 -60.20
CA ILE A 211 -25.51 -30.12 -60.54
C ILE A 211 -26.76 -31.01 -60.60
N GLU A 212 -27.67 -30.90 -59.63
CA GLU A 212 -28.91 -31.68 -59.60
C GLU A 212 -29.80 -31.38 -60.81
N ILE A 213 -29.98 -30.09 -61.14
CA ILE A 213 -30.71 -29.65 -62.33
C ILE A 213 -30.05 -30.21 -63.60
N ALA A 214 -28.73 -30.06 -63.75
CA ALA A 214 -28.01 -30.55 -64.92
C ALA A 214 -28.16 -32.07 -65.09
N ARG A 215 -28.03 -32.85 -64.01
CA ARG A 215 -28.27 -34.31 -64.03
C ARG A 215 -29.70 -34.65 -64.48
N ALA A 216 -30.70 -33.96 -63.95
CA ALA A 216 -32.09 -34.21 -64.30
C ALA A 216 -32.40 -33.89 -65.79
N LEU A 217 -31.75 -32.88 -66.36
CA LEU A 217 -31.90 -32.51 -67.78
C LEU A 217 -31.12 -33.44 -68.71
N LEU A 218 -29.93 -33.91 -68.31
CA LEU A 218 -29.16 -34.94 -69.03
C LEU A 218 -29.97 -36.23 -69.18
N ILE A 219 -30.64 -36.67 -68.11
CA ILE A 219 -31.53 -37.86 -68.13
C ILE A 219 -32.68 -37.69 -69.15
N LYS A 220 -33.14 -36.45 -69.37
CA LYS A 220 -34.19 -36.13 -70.34
C LYS A 220 -33.69 -36.00 -71.79
N GLY A 221 -32.39 -36.19 -72.03
CA GLY A 221 -31.79 -36.18 -73.37
C GLY A 221 -31.64 -34.79 -74.00
N MET A 222 -31.56 -33.74 -73.17
CA MET A 222 -31.39 -32.36 -73.62
C MET A 222 -29.93 -32.09 -74.04
N ASP A 223 -29.69 -31.15 -74.96
CA ASP A 223 -28.33 -30.86 -75.44
C ASP A 223 -27.48 -30.15 -74.36
N ILE A 224 -26.16 -30.43 -74.36
CA ILE A 224 -25.22 -29.89 -73.36
C ILE A 224 -25.21 -28.35 -73.36
N SER A 225 -25.36 -27.72 -74.53
CA SER A 225 -25.46 -26.26 -74.66
C SER A 225 -26.69 -25.72 -73.94
N GLU A 226 -27.85 -26.35 -74.11
CA GLU A 226 -29.11 -25.95 -73.47
C GLU A 226 -29.07 -26.19 -71.95
N ILE A 227 -28.44 -27.29 -71.51
CA ILE A 227 -28.25 -27.59 -70.09
C ILE A 227 -27.31 -26.57 -69.44
N SER A 228 -26.28 -26.12 -70.15
CA SER A 228 -25.37 -25.07 -69.67
C SER A 228 -26.10 -23.75 -69.42
N GLU A 229 -26.96 -23.33 -70.34
CA GLU A 229 -27.79 -22.13 -70.16
C GLU A 229 -28.77 -22.25 -68.98
N ILE A 230 -29.40 -23.41 -68.78
CA ILE A 230 -30.43 -23.58 -67.74
C ILE A 230 -29.83 -23.81 -66.35
N SER A 231 -28.77 -24.62 -66.25
CA SER A 231 -28.15 -24.96 -64.96
C SER A 231 -27.13 -23.92 -64.49
N GLY A 232 -26.61 -23.10 -65.42
CA GLY A 232 -25.53 -22.15 -65.15
C GLY A 232 -24.16 -22.79 -64.92
N LEU A 233 -24.03 -24.12 -65.13
CA LEU A 233 -22.74 -24.82 -65.14
C LEU A 233 -22.06 -24.66 -66.50
N SER A 234 -20.74 -24.71 -66.51
CA SER A 234 -19.99 -24.75 -67.77
C SER A 234 -20.23 -26.06 -68.53
N GLU A 235 -20.17 -26.04 -69.86
CA GLU A 235 -20.27 -27.27 -70.66
C GLU A 235 -19.25 -28.33 -70.25
N GLN A 236 -18.06 -27.91 -69.78
CA GLN A 236 -17.03 -28.83 -69.30
C GLN A 236 -17.47 -29.54 -68.02
N GLU A 237 -18.01 -28.82 -67.04
CA GLU A 237 -18.59 -29.40 -65.81
C GLU A 237 -19.76 -30.35 -66.13
N ILE A 238 -20.57 -30.04 -67.15
CA ILE A 238 -21.69 -30.90 -67.56
C ILE A 238 -21.19 -32.17 -68.26
N ARG A 239 -20.15 -32.09 -69.09
CA ARG A 239 -19.52 -33.26 -69.71
C ARG A 239 -18.91 -34.20 -68.67
N GLU A 240 -18.28 -33.65 -67.63
CA GLU A 240 -17.77 -34.42 -66.48
C GLU A 240 -18.89 -35.12 -65.68
N LEU A 241 -20.09 -34.54 -65.62
CA LEU A 241 -21.26 -35.18 -65.00
C LEU A 241 -21.89 -36.29 -65.87
N SER A 242 -21.65 -36.26 -67.19
CA SER A 242 -22.19 -37.23 -68.15
C SER A 242 -21.31 -38.48 -68.34
N THR A 243 -20.08 -38.45 -67.82
CA THR A 243 -19.19 -39.61 -67.84
C THR A 243 -19.53 -40.53 -66.66
N PRO A 244 -19.85 -41.82 -66.89
CA PRO A 244 -20.20 -42.73 -65.81
C PRO A 244 -19.00 -42.87 -64.86
N SER A 245 -19.24 -42.67 -63.57
CA SER A 245 -18.25 -42.95 -62.52
C SER A 245 -18.01 -44.46 -62.48
N ASP A 246 -16.80 -44.92 -62.79
CA ASP A 246 -16.35 -46.31 -62.59
C ASP A 246 -16.40 -46.73 -61.11
#